data_AF-A0A2T4RXS7-F1
#
_entry.id   AF-A0A2T4RXS7-F1
#
_cell.length_a   1.000
_cell.length_b   1.000
_cell.length_c   1.000
_cell.angle_alpha   90.00
_cell.angle_beta   90.00
_cell.angle_gamma   90.00
#
_symmetry.space_group_name_H-M   'P 1'
#
loop_
_entity.id
_entity.type
_entity.pdbx_description
1 polymer ?
#
loop_
_entity_poly.entity_id
_entity_poly.type
_entity_poly.pdbx_seq_one_letter_code
_entity_poly.pdbx_strand_id
1 'polypeptide(L)'
;LLQYTKEIAEDEKAYAIKIDPDVEVDKAGDALGNLRQLGFKHKGFKEGLSKDYIQPRMTMITPIDKTDDELIQSFERRNRSKVRLSLKRGTKVERAGRDQLKIFADLMRITGERDGFLTRDISYFENIYDALH
;
A
#
# COMPACT_ATOMS: atom_id res chain seq x y z
N LEU A 1 -14.06 20.87 -5.09
CA LEU A 1 -13.96 19.44 -4.71
C LEU A 1 -15.08 19.04 -3.76
N LEU A 2 -15.06 19.44 -2.47
CA LEU A 2 -16.06 18.99 -1.50
C LEU A 2 -17.52 19.25 -1.90
N GLN A 3 -17.83 20.42 -2.47
CA GLN A 3 -19.19 20.77 -2.90
C GLN A 3 -19.73 19.76 -3.92
N TYR A 4 -18.99 19.53 -4.99
CA TYR A 4 -19.33 18.55 -6.02
C TYR A 4 -19.41 17.11 -5.46
N THR A 5 -18.53 16.75 -4.53
CA THR A 5 -18.59 15.44 -3.86
C THR A 5 -19.86 15.28 -3.01
N LYS A 6 -20.35 16.36 -2.38
CA LYS A 6 -21.61 16.32 -1.61
C LYS A 6 -22.81 16.08 -2.51
N GLU A 7 -22.89 16.76 -3.65
CA GLU A 7 -23.97 16.58 -4.62
C GLU A 7 -24.07 15.11 -5.07
N ILE A 8 -22.96 14.52 -5.51
CA ILE A 8 -22.92 13.09 -5.89
C ILE A 8 -23.25 12.18 -4.68
N ALA A 9 -22.70 12.48 -3.51
CA ALA A 9 -22.94 11.65 -2.32
C ALA A 9 -24.41 11.66 -1.90
N GLU A 10 -25.11 12.79 -2.06
CA GLU A 10 -26.54 12.91 -1.79
C GLU A 10 -27.36 12.12 -2.81
N ASP A 11 -27.04 12.23 -4.11
CA ASP A 11 -27.69 11.46 -5.18
C ASP A 11 -27.54 9.94 -4.98
N GLU A 12 -26.35 9.50 -4.58
CA GLU A 12 -26.04 8.09 -4.27
C GLU A 12 -26.52 7.65 -2.87
N LYS A 13 -27.22 8.53 -2.12
CA LYS A 13 -27.75 8.26 -0.77
C LYS A 13 -26.67 7.81 0.22
N ALA A 14 -25.45 8.32 0.07
CA ALA A 14 -24.33 8.00 0.94
C ALA A 14 -24.54 8.61 2.33
N TYR A 15 -24.25 7.82 3.37
CA TYR A 15 -24.35 8.30 4.76
C TYR A 15 -23.13 9.13 5.20
N ALA A 16 -22.02 9.08 4.46
CA ALA A 16 -20.79 9.82 4.75
C ALA A 16 -19.87 9.92 3.54
N ILE A 17 -19.07 10.98 3.48
CA ILE A 17 -17.88 11.09 2.64
C ILE A 17 -16.66 10.78 3.51
N LYS A 18 -15.92 9.72 3.16
CA LYS A 18 -14.70 9.30 3.87
C LYS A 18 -13.49 9.61 2.98
N ILE A 19 -12.47 10.22 3.59
CA ILE A 19 -11.18 10.51 2.96
C ILE A 19 -10.04 10.02 3.86
N ASP A 20 -8.94 9.61 3.24
CA ASP A 20 -7.69 9.16 3.86
C ASP A 20 -6.48 9.52 2.98
N PRO A 21 -6.23 10.82 2.73
CA PRO A 21 -5.15 11.24 1.84
C PRO A 21 -3.77 10.88 2.41
N ASP A 22 -2.83 10.54 1.53
CA ASP A 22 -1.43 10.29 1.88
C ASP A 22 -0.70 11.62 2.13
N VAL A 23 -0.93 12.18 3.32
CA VAL A 23 -0.29 13.40 3.81
C VAL A 23 0.38 13.08 5.13
N GLU A 24 1.71 13.16 5.16
CA GLU A 24 2.48 12.95 6.38
C GLU A 24 2.10 14.00 7.44
N VAL A 25 2.06 13.57 8.70
CA VAL A 25 1.56 14.40 9.82
C VAL A 25 2.39 15.67 10.00
N ASP A 26 3.69 15.61 9.77
CA ASP A 26 4.62 16.73 9.83
C ASP A 26 4.48 17.71 8.65
N LYS A 27 4.02 17.22 7.49
CA LYS A 27 3.75 18.02 6.28
C LYS A 27 2.30 18.49 6.19
N ALA A 28 1.45 18.09 7.13
CA ALA A 28 0.01 18.35 7.08
C ALA A 28 -0.34 19.84 7.18
N GLY A 29 0.56 20.70 7.70
CA GLY A 29 0.27 22.12 7.91
C GLY A 29 -1.09 22.33 8.59
N ASP A 30 -1.93 23.17 7.99
CA ASP A 30 -3.30 23.44 8.47
C ASP A 30 -4.36 22.47 7.94
N ALA A 31 -4.00 21.38 7.25
CA ALA A 31 -4.97 20.46 6.65
C ALA A 31 -5.99 19.92 7.65
N LEU A 32 -5.55 19.57 8.87
CA LEU A 32 -6.44 19.13 9.94
C LEU A 32 -7.40 20.23 10.39
N GLY A 33 -6.93 21.48 10.46
CA GLY A 33 -7.75 22.64 10.80
C GLY A 33 -8.81 22.91 9.73
N ASN A 34 -8.39 22.95 8.46
CA ASN A 34 -9.27 23.16 7.31
C ASN A 34 -10.33 22.06 7.20
N LEU A 35 -9.95 20.79 7.36
CA LEU A 35 -10.89 19.67 7.34
C LEU A 35 -11.91 19.73 8.48
N ARG A 36 -11.48 20.13 9.68
CA ARG A 36 -12.41 20.34 10.82
C ARG A 36 -13.40 21.47 10.54
N GLN A 37 -12.94 22.59 9.99
CA GLN A 37 -13.83 23.70 9.60
C GLN A 37 -14.85 23.30 8.54
N LEU A 38 -14.46 22.40 7.62
CA LEU A 38 -15.35 21.82 6.61
C LEU A 38 -16.30 20.74 7.17
N GLY A 39 -16.22 20.41 8.47
CA GLY A 39 -17.11 19.47 9.15
C GLY A 39 -16.63 18.02 9.19
N PHE A 40 -15.41 17.71 8.72
CA PHE A 40 -14.86 16.37 8.82
C PHE A 40 -14.50 16.00 10.26
N LYS A 41 -14.75 14.73 10.62
CA LYS A 41 -14.42 14.17 11.93
C LYS A 41 -13.22 13.24 11.82
N HIS A 42 -12.10 13.64 12.40
CA HIS A 42 -10.88 12.84 12.43
C HIS A 42 -11.07 11.57 13.28
N LYS A 43 -10.59 10.41 12.79
CA LYS A 43 -10.72 9.10 13.47
C LYS A 43 -9.73 8.88 14.62
N GLY A 44 -8.87 9.85 14.90
CA GLY A 44 -7.83 9.81 15.92
C GLY A 44 -6.46 9.45 15.34
N PHE A 45 -5.40 9.51 16.15
CA PHE A 45 -4.06 9.03 15.78
C PHE A 45 -3.78 7.73 16.53
N LYS A 46 -4.29 6.61 16.01
CA LYS A 46 -4.06 5.27 16.59
C LYS A 46 -2.87 4.60 15.90
N GLU A 47 -2.58 3.36 16.31
CA GLU A 47 -1.53 2.52 15.73
C GLU A 47 -1.59 2.46 14.19
N GLY A 48 -0.42 2.29 13.56
CA GLY A 48 -0.27 2.34 12.11
C GLY A 48 -1.15 1.36 11.33
N LEU A 49 -1.43 0.18 11.92
CA LEU A 49 -2.29 -0.86 11.36
C LEU A 49 -3.61 -1.04 12.15
N SER A 50 -4.09 0.02 12.82
CA SER A 50 -5.36 -0.08 13.56
C SER A 50 -6.53 -0.44 12.64
N LYS A 51 -7.37 -1.37 13.10
CA LYS A 51 -8.61 -1.79 12.44
C LYS A 51 -9.66 -0.68 12.32
N ASP A 52 -9.44 0.47 12.96
CA ASP A 52 -10.33 1.63 12.89
C ASP A 52 -10.22 2.41 11.57
N TYR A 53 -9.18 2.13 10.77
CA TYR A 53 -8.94 2.71 9.46
C TYR A 53 -9.05 1.64 8.37
N ILE A 54 -9.32 2.09 7.14
CA ILE A 54 -9.32 1.21 5.97
C ILE A 54 -7.88 1.03 5.47
N GLN A 55 -7.17 2.14 5.29
CA GLN A 55 -5.75 2.16 4.91
C GLN A 55 -4.85 2.23 6.15
N PRO A 56 -3.65 1.60 6.11
CA PRO A 56 -2.59 1.85 7.08
C PRO A 56 -2.27 3.34 7.20
N ARG A 57 -2.12 3.84 8.43
CA ARG A 57 -1.71 5.23 8.69
C ARG A 57 -0.18 5.41 8.69
N MET A 58 0.55 4.31 8.77
CA MET A 58 2.02 4.29 8.76
C MET A 58 2.49 3.27 7.74
N THR A 59 3.35 3.70 6.84
CA THR A 59 3.99 2.88 5.80
C THR A 59 5.51 2.92 5.97
N MET A 60 6.21 1.98 5.37
CA MET A 60 7.67 1.97 5.32
C MET A 60 8.12 2.32 3.90
N ILE A 61 8.76 3.47 3.72
CA ILE A 61 9.16 3.99 2.40
C ILE A 61 10.68 3.87 2.26
N THR A 62 11.13 3.30 1.14
CA THR A 62 12.57 3.21 0.78
C THR A 62 12.86 4.21 -0.34
N PRO A 63 13.75 5.20 -0.14
CA PRO A 63 14.19 6.08 -1.23
C PRO A 63 15.03 5.30 -2.24
N ILE A 64 14.58 5.27 -3.50
CA ILE A 64 15.16 4.48 -4.60
C ILE A 64 15.81 5.34 -5.71
N ASP A 65 15.77 6.66 -5.57
CA ASP A 65 16.42 7.65 -6.42
C ASP A 65 17.94 7.68 -6.19
N LYS A 66 18.58 6.53 -6.35
CA LYS A 66 19.97 6.26 -5.98
C LYS A 66 20.64 5.33 -6.97
N THR A 67 21.96 5.28 -6.96
CA THR A 67 22.71 4.20 -7.64
C THR A 67 22.49 2.85 -6.93
N ASP A 68 22.74 1.74 -7.62
CA ASP A 68 22.63 0.38 -7.05
C ASP A 68 23.44 0.22 -5.75
N ASP A 69 24.67 0.76 -5.73
CA ASP A 69 25.54 0.69 -4.55
C ASP A 69 24.99 1.51 -3.39
N GLU A 70 24.55 2.74 -3.63
CA GLU A 70 23.95 3.60 -2.60
C GLU A 70 22.65 3.00 -2.04
N LEU A 71 21.82 2.41 -2.91
CA LEU A 71 20.60 1.72 -2.50
C LEU A 71 20.92 0.54 -1.58
N ILE A 72 21.86 -0.33 -1.97
CA ILE A 72 22.29 -1.44 -1.12
C ILE A 72 22.89 -0.95 0.19
N GLN A 73 23.67 0.14 0.18
CA GLN A 73 24.24 0.70 1.41
C GLN A 73 23.19 1.26 2.36
N SER A 74 22.02 1.67 1.85
CA SER A 74 20.90 2.16 2.67
C SER A 74 20.23 1.08 3.52
N PHE A 75 20.38 -0.21 3.17
CA PHE A 75 19.78 -1.29 3.95
C PHE A 75 20.51 -1.54 5.26
N GLU A 76 19.81 -2.13 6.24
CA GLU A 76 20.41 -2.65 7.47
C GLU A 76 21.57 -3.63 7.16
N ARG A 77 22.62 -3.59 7.98
CA ARG A 77 23.91 -4.27 7.74
C ARG A 77 23.79 -5.76 7.42
N ARG A 78 22.98 -6.51 8.16
CA ARG A 78 22.74 -7.93 7.89
C ARG A 78 21.99 -8.11 6.58
N ASN A 79 21.04 -7.24 6.26
CA ASN A 79 20.30 -7.29 4.99
C ASN A 79 21.20 -7.04 3.77
N ARG A 80 22.18 -6.13 3.85
CA ARG A 80 23.18 -5.91 2.79
C ARG A 80 23.90 -7.19 2.40
N SER A 81 24.29 -7.97 3.40
CA SER A 81 25.00 -9.23 3.21
C SER A 81 24.10 -10.29 2.56
N LYS A 82 22.82 -10.35 2.96
CA LYS A 82 21.83 -11.26 2.36
C LYS A 82 21.56 -10.95 0.90
N VAL A 83 21.39 -9.67 0.55
CA VAL A 83 21.15 -9.25 -0.85
C VAL A 83 22.36 -9.58 -1.73
N ARG A 84 23.58 -9.28 -1.29
CA ARG A 84 24.79 -9.66 -2.07
C ARG A 84 24.93 -11.17 -2.24
N LEU A 85 24.49 -11.94 -1.25
CA LEU A 85 24.50 -13.39 -1.31
C LEU A 85 23.43 -13.93 -2.27
N SER A 86 22.22 -13.35 -2.30
CA SER A 86 21.15 -13.80 -3.20
C SER A 86 21.53 -13.61 -4.67
N LEU A 87 22.22 -12.52 -5.01
CA LEU A 87 22.74 -12.26 -6.36
C LEU A 87 23.71 -13.34 -6.85
N LYS A 88 24.41 -14.04 -5.93
CA LYS A 88 25.39 -15.08 -6.25
C LYS A 88 24.81 -16.50 -6.25
N ARG A 89 23.58 -16.69 -5.76
CA ARG A 89 22.97 -18.02 -5.53
C ARG A 89 22.23 -18.59 -6.75
N GLY A 90 22.32 -17.95 -7.91
CA GLY A 90 21.88 -18.51 -9.19
C GLY A 90 20.39 -18.38 -9.51
N THR A 91 19.60 -17.72 -8.66
CA THR A 91 18.21 -17.37 -8.96
C THR A 91 18.14 -16.23 -9.97
N LYS A 92 17.17 -16.29 -10.88
CA LYS A 92 16.85 -15.21 -11.83
C LYS A 92 15.57 -14.51 -11.42
N VAL A 93 15.47 -13.22 -11.74
CA VAL A 93 14.26 -12.41 -11.56
C VAL A 93 13.70 -12.10 -12.94
N GLU A 94 12.40 -12.28 -13.11
CA GLU A 94 11.69 -12.11 -14.39
C GLU A 94 10.53 -11.14 -14.23
N ARG A 95 10.32 -10.27 -15.24
CA ARG A 95 9.09 -9.49 -15.35
C ARG A 95 8.05 -10.34 -16.09
N ALA A 96 7.24 -11.03 -15.30
CA ALA A 96 6.22 -11.96 -15.76
C ALA A 96 4.99 -11.25 -16.38
N GLY A 97 4.28 -11.95 -17.27
CA GLY A 97 3.03 -11.50 -17.86
C GLY A 97 1.78 -12.02 -17.13
N ARG A 98 0.61 -11.61 -17.60
CA ARG A 98 -0.71 -12.03 -17.09
C ARG A 98 -0.85 -13.56 -16.96
N ASP A 99 -0.33 -14.31 -17.93
CA ASP A 99 -0.41 -15.77 -18.03
C ASP A 99 0.28 -16.51 -16.87
N GLN A 100 1.21 -15.82 -16.19
CA GLN A 100 1.93 -16.33 -15.04
C GLN A 100 1.31 -15.91 -13.69
N LEU A 101 0.19 -15.17 -13.66
CA LEU A 101 -0.51 -14.83 -12.42
C LEU A 101 -0.94 -16.06 -11.61
N LYS A 102 -1.18 -17.20 -12.26
CA LYS A 102 -1.44 -18.48 -11.57
C LYS A 102 -0.30 -18.90 -10.64
N ILE A 103 0.95 -18.68 -11.06
CA ILE A 103 2.14 -18.99 -10.25
C ILE A 103 2.18 -18.05 -9.03
N PHE A 104 1.88 -16.77 -9.23
CA PHE A 104 1.79 -15.81 -8.14
C PHE A 104 0.69 -16.17 -7.13
N ALA A 105 -0.50 -16.55 -7.60
CA ALA A 105 -1.62 -16.97 -6.75
C ALA A 105 -1.28 -18.22 -5.92
N ASP A 106 -0.58 -19.20 -6.50
CA ASP A 106 -0.11 -20.39 -5.77
C ASP A 106 0.90 -20.03 -4.68
N LEU A 107 1.84 -19.11 -4.97
CA LEU A 107 2.79 -18.61 -3.97
C LEU A 107 2.09 -17.85 -2.84
N MET A 108 1.05 -17.08 -3.15
CA MET A 108 0.21 -16.42 -2.15
C MET A 108 -0.52 -17.41 -1.27
N ARG A 109 -1.11 -18.48 -1.84
CA ARG A 109 -1.77 -19.56 -1.09
C ARG A 109 -0.82 -20.22 -0.08
N ILE A 110 0.36 -20.64 -0.54
CA ILE A 110 1.38 -21.26 0.33
C ILE A 110 1.79 -20.30 1.46
N THR A 111 1.94 -19.02 1.14
CA THR A 111 2.32 -17.98 2.10
C THR A 111 1.22 -17.72 3.14
N GLY A 112 -0.04 -17.65 2.72
CA GLY A 112 -1.19 -17.48 3.60
C GLY A 112 -1.40 -18.65 4.55
N GLU A 113 -1.22 -19.89 4.06
CA GLU A 113 -1.26 -21.11 4.88
C GLU A 113 -0.14 -21.12 5.93
N ARG A 114 1.07 -20.70 5.54
CA ARG A 114 2.23 -20.64 6.46
C ARG A 114 2.09 -19.56 7.52
N ASP A 115 1.61 -18.38 7.14
CA ASP A 115 1.64 -17.18 7.99
C ASP A 115 0.28 -16.89 8.65
N GLY A 116 -0.76 -17.68 8.35
CA GLY A 116 -2.07 -17.65 9.00
C GLY A 116 -2.99 -16.51 8.54
N PHE A 117 -2.91 -16.10 7.27
CA PHE A 117 -3.79 -15.06 6.71
C PHE A 117 -4.61 -15.53 5.52
N LEU A 118 -5.79 -14.90 5.34
CA LEU A 118 -6.69 -15.18 4.23
C LEU A 118 -6.12 -14.65 2.92
N THR A 119 -6.00 -15.53 1.93
CA THR A 119 -5.59 -15.18 0.58
C THR A 119 -6.80 -14.80 -0.28
N ARG A 120 -6.55 -14.17 -1.42
CA ARG A 120 -7.56 -13.89 -2.45
C ARG A 120 -7.38 -14.90 -3.58
N ASP A 121 -8.47 -15.18 -4.29
CA ASP A 121 -8.41 -16.02 -5.48
C ASP A 121 -7.74 -15.30 -6.65
N ILE A 122 -7.42 -16.05 -7.70
CA ILE A 122 -6.69 -15.51 -8.86
C ILE A 122 -7.43 -14.36 -9.55
N SER A 123 -8.77 -14.38 -9.59
CA SER A 123 -9.55 -13.35 -10.31
C SER A 123 -9.37 -11.96 -9.70
N TYR A 124 -9.14 -11.88 -8.38
CA TYR A 124 -8.82 -10.63 -7.71
C TYR A 124 -7.54 -9.99 -8.28
N PHE A 125 -6.49 -10.78 -8.53
CA PHE A 125 -5.23 -10.29 -9.07
C PHE A 125 -5.28 -10.03 -10.57
N GLU A 126 -6.01 -10.86 -11.32
CA GLU A 126 -6.27 -10.63 -12.74
C GLU A 126 -7.00 -9.30 -12.97
N ASN A 127 -8.03 -9.01 -12.17
CA ASN A 127 -8.76 -7.75 -12.26
C ASN A 127 -7.86 -6.53 -12.03
N ILE A 128 -6.93 -6.60 -11.07
CA ILE A 128 -5.98 -5.50 -10.80
C ILE A 128 -4.98 -5.37 -11.96
N TYR A 129 -4.45 -6.49 -12.44
CA TYR A 129 -3.48 -6.50 -13.54
C TYR A 129 -4.10 -5.93 -14.82
N ASP A 130 -5.30 -6.37 -15.20
CA ASP A 130 -5.97 -5.97 -16.44
C ASP A 130 -6.37 -4.49 -16.45
N ALA A 131 -6.56 -3.88 -15.27
CA ALA A 131 -6.93 -2.48 -15.15
C ALA A 131 -5.73 -1.51 -15.14
N LEU A 132 -4.53 -1.99 -14.81
CA LEU A 132 -3.37 -1.13 -14.48
C LEU A 132 -2.08 -1.45 -15.25
N HIS A 133 -2.00 -2.59 -15.94
CA HIS A 133 -0.81 -3.02 -16.69
C HIS A 133 -0.77 -2.43 -18.10
#